data_AF-A0A7J7CTN4-F1
#
_entry.id   AF-A0A7J7CTN4-F1
#
_cell.length_a   1.000
_cell.length_b   1.000
_cell.length_c   1.000
_cell.angle_alpha   90.00
_cell.angle_beta   90.00
_cell.angle_gamma   90.00
#
_symmetry.space_group_name_H-M   'P 1'
#
loop_
_entity.id
_entity.type
_entity.pdbx_description
1 polymer ?
#
loop_
_entity_poly.entity_id
_entity_poly.type
_entity_poly.pdbx_seq_one_letter_code
_entity_poly.pdbx_strand_id
1 'polypeptide(L)'
;MFISLDNLQLTGLCCEQVNQIGSVTESIEAVKMSKKAGWGVMASHRSGETEDTFIADLSVGLATGQIKTGAPCRSERLAKYNQLLRIEEELGAEAVYAGASFRKPVEPY
;
A
#
# COMPACT_ATOMS: atom_id res chain seq x y z
N MET A 1 -6.39 -10.33 -3.34
CA MET A 1 -5.95 -9.03 -3.91
C MET A 1 -7.19 -8.21 -4.32
N PHE A 2 -7.63 -7.23 -3.52
CA PHE A 2 -8.79 -6.38 -3.87
C PHE A 2 -8.25 -5.08 -4.46
N ILE A 3 -8.48 -4.91 -5.75
CA ILE A 3 -8.11 -3.74 -6.53
C ILE A 3 -9.34 -2.82 -6.49
N SER A 4 -9.31 -1.77 -5.67
CA SER A 4 -10.36 -0.76 -5.67
C SER A 4 -10.17 0.18 -6.87
N LEU A 5 -10.76 -0.19 -8.01
CA LEU A 5 -11.13 0.72 -9.08
C LEU A 5 -12.55 1.17 -8.78
N ASP A 6 -12.74 2.20 -7.95
CA ASP A 6 -13.92 3.10 -8.02
C ASP A 6 -13.90 4.22 -6.97
N ASN A 7 -14.63 5.28 -7.32
CA ASN A 7 -14.81 6.58 -6.69
C ASN A 7 -15.11 6.61 -5.17
N LEU A 8 -14.62 7.68 -4.52
CA LEU A 8 -15.07 8.28 -3.24
C LEU A 8 -15.26 7.39 -2.00
N GLN A 9 -14.36 7.55 -1.00
CA GLN A 9 -14.68 8.00 0.37
C GLN A 9 -13.38 8.15 1.17
N LEU A 10 -12.94 9.40 1.33
CA LEU A 10 -11.79 9.84 2.13
C LEU A 10 -12.05 9.57 3.62
N THR A 11 -11.55 8.44 4.15
CA THR A 11 -11.28 8.28 5.58
C THR A 11 -10.06 7.38 5.75
N GLY A 12 -8.87 7.94 5.53
CA GLY A 12 -7.60 7.24 5.70
C GLY A 12 -6.44 8.00 5.05
N LEU A 13 -5.30 8.08 5.74
CA LEU A 13 -4.12 8.75 5.21
C LEU A 13 -3.66 8.05 3.92
N CYS A 14 -3.64 8.78 2.80
CA CYS A 14 -3.02 8.31 1.57
C CYS A 14 -1.51 8.54 1.66
N CYS A 15 -0.72 7.47 1.69
CA CYS A 15 0.73 7.52 1.54
C CYS A 15 1.09 7.72 0.07
N GLU A 16 0.52 8.76 -0.51
CA GLU A 16 0.64 9.04 -1.94
C GLU A 16 2.08 9.42 -2.30
N GLN A 17 2.91 9.79 -1.32
CA GLN A 17 4.06 10.63 -1.59
C GLN A 17 5.17 10.51 -0.54
N VAL A 18 5.93 9.41 -0.59
CA VAL A 18 7.30 9.43 -0.04
C VAL A 18 8.09 10.63 -0.62
N ASN A 19 7.76 11.01 -1.86
CA ASN A 19 8.35 12.13 -2.57
C ASN A 19 7.66 13.51 -2.36
N GLN A 20 6.65 13.65 -1.49
CA GLN A 20 6.14 14.98 -1.06
C GLN A 20 6.31 15.23 0.43
N ILE A 21 6.34 14.18 1.25
CA ILE A 21 6.79 14.31 2.62
C ILE A 21 8.32 14.55 2.66
N GLY A 22 9.06 14.01 1.69
CA GLY A 22 10.49 14.31 1.50
C GLY A 22 11.42 13.16 1.90
N SER A 23 11.00 12.29 2.82
CA SER A 23 11.77 11.10 3.22
C SER A 23 10.92 9.86 3.53
N VAL A 24 11.56 8.69 3.46
CA VAL A 24 10.97 7.39 3.84
C VAL A 24 10.62 7.36 5.33
N THR A 25 11.46 7.94 6.19
CA THR A 25 11.27 7.95 7.64
C THR A 25 10.00 8.68 8.05
N GLU A 26 9.82 9.90 7.54
CA GLU A 26 8.62 10.71 7.83
C GLU A 26 7.34 10.03 7.29
N SER A 27 7.45 9.33 6.15
CA SER A 27 6.34 8.57 5.59
C SER A 27 5.93 7.43 6.54
N ILE A 28 6.88 6.71 7.11
CA ILE A 28 6.64 5.66 8.10
C ILE A 28 6.01 6.25 9.38
N GLU A 29 6.49 7.40 9.84
CA GLU A 29 5.94 8.08 11.03
C GLU A 29 4.50 8.53 10.82
N ALA A 30 4.16 9.11 9.67
CA ALA A 30 2.80 9.50 9.32
C ALA A 30 1.84 8.29 9.28
N VAL A 31 2.31 7.16 8.73
CA VAL A 31 1.56 5.90 8.72
C VAL A 31 1.31 5.40 10.13
N LYS A 32 2.35 5.36 10.97
CA LYS A 32 2.24 4.94 12.37
C LYS A 32 1.28 5.82 13.14
N MET A 33 1.33 7.12 12.94
CA MET A 33 0.44 8.08 13.60
C MET A 33 -1.03 7.85 13.19
N SER A 34 -1.27 7.62 11.90
CA SER A 34 -2.60 7.33 11.36
C SER A 34 -3.16 6.01 11.89
N LYS A 35 -2.33 4.96 11.94
CA LYS A 35 -2.70 3.67 12.50
C LYS A 35 -3.03 3.74 13.99
N LYS A 36 -2.24 4.50 14.77
CA LYS A 36 -2.53 4.79 16.19
C LYS A 36 -3.84 5.55 16.38
N ALA A 37 -4.20 6.42 15.44
CA ALA A 37 -5.48 7.11 15.44
C ALA A 37 -6.67 6.22 14.98
N GLY A 38 -6.43 4.96 14.63
CA GLY A 38 -7.44 4.03 14.12
C GLY A 38 -7.81 4.28 12.65
N TRP A 39 -7.01 5.03 11.92
CA TRP A 39 -7.27 5.35 10.51
C TRP A 39 -6.65 4.28 9.61
N GLY A 40 -7.38 3.90 8.57
CA GLY A 40 -6.85 3.09 7.48
C GLY A 40 -5.79 3.88 6.72
N VAL A 41 -4.79 3.19 6.18
CA VAL A 41 -3.73 3.79 5.38
C VAL A 41 -3.72 3.11 4.02
N MET A 42 -3.62 3.89 2.95
CA MET A 42 -3.53 3.37 1.59
C MET A 42 -2.26 3.86 0.92
N ALA A 43 -1.45 2.94 0.40
CA ALA A 43 -0.33 3.29 -0.48
C ALA A 43 -0.88 3.57 -1.89
N SER A 44 -0.53 4.70 -2.51
CA SER A 44 -0.99 5.04 -3.87
C SER A 44 0.14 5.43 -4.81
N HIS A 45 -0.05 5.14 -6.10
CA HIS A 45 0.86 5.50 -7.18
C HIS A 45 0.60 6.91 -7.75
N ARG A 46 1.53 7.42 -8.55
CA ARG A 46 1.36 8.68 -9.31
C ARG A 46 0.90 8.42 -10.76
N SER A 47 0.51 9.48 -11.47
CA SER A 47 0.16 9.40 -12.90
C SER A 47 1.37 9.17 -13.82
N GLY A 48 2.58 9.52 -13.36
CA GLY A 48 3.86 9.29 -14.04
C GLY A 48 4.70 8.28 -13.27
N GLU A 49 4.32 7.00 -13.33
CA GLU A 49 5.01 5.90 -12.66
C GLU A 49 6.15 5.33 -13.49
N THR A 50 7.14 4.80 -12.79
CA THR A 50 8.24 4.00 -13.36
C THR A 50 8.00 2.52 -13.06
N GLU A 51 8.86 1.65 -13.58
CA GLU A 51 8.85 0.21 -13.24
C GLU A 51 9.32 -0.10 -11.81
N ASP A 52 9.58 0.94 -11.02
CA ASP A 52 9.95 0.84 -9.62
C ASP A 52 8.83 0.15 -8.80
N THR A 53 9.22 -0.84 -8.00
CA THR A 53 8.33 -1.66 -7.20
C THR A 53 8.29 -1.27 -5.72
N PHE A 54 9.03 -0.24 -5.31
CA PHE A 54 9.21 0.17 -3.92
C PHE A 54 7.91 0.32 -3.15
N ILE A 55 6.86 0.84 -3.79
CA ILE A 55 5.56 1.03 -3.14
C ILE A 55 4.87 -0.30 -2.78
N ALA A 56 5.15 -1.38 -3.50
CA ALA A 56 4.63 -2.71 -3.19
C ALA A 56 5.24 -3.22 -1.89
N ASP A 57 6.57 -3.24 -1.81
CA ASP A 57 7.33 -3.64 -0.63
C ASP A 57 7.00 -2.75 0.58
N LEU A 58 6.90 -1.43 0.36
CA LEU A 58 6.50 -0.48 1.40
C LEU A 58 5.09 -0.77 1.92
N SER A 59 4.13 -1.11 1.05
CA SER A 59 2.75 -1.39 1.47
C SER A 59 2.65 -2.62 2.37
N VAL A 60 3.48 -3.64 2.10
CA VAL A 60 3.55 -4.89 2.87
C VAL A 60 4.31 -4.66 4.17
N GLY A 61 5.49 -4.03 4.13
CA GLY A 61 6.30 -3.73 5.31
C GLY A 61 5.60 -2.79 6.29
N LEU A 62 4.79 -1.87 5.78
CA LEU A 62 3.92 -1.02 6.60
C LEU A 62 2.60 -1.68 6.99
N ALA A 63 2.29 -2.91 6.53
CA ALA A 63 1.03 -3.60 6.77
C ALA A 63 -0.21 -2.70 6.53
N THR A 64 -0.22 -1.95 5.43
CA THR A 64 -1.30 -0.99 5.12
C THR A 64 -2.63 -1.66 4.79
N GLY A 65 -2.57 -2.88 4.24
CA GLY A 65 -3.75 -3.65 3.82
C GLY A 65 -4.40 -3.16 2.53
N GLN A 66 -3.96 -2.01 1.98
CA GLN A 66 -4.50 -1.40 0.77
C GLN A 66 -3.41 -0.77 -0.08
N ILE A 67 -3.43 -1.08 -1.38
CA ILE A 67 -2.56 -0.45 -2.36
C ILE A 67 -3.36 -0.08 -3.61
N LYS A 68 -3.16 1.14 -4.10
CA LYS A 68 -3.73 1.67 -5.33
C LYS A 68 -2.61 1.91 -6.34
N THR A 69 -2.41 0.96 -7.23
CA THR A 69 -1.37 1.04 -8.28
C THR A 69 -1.93 1.05 -9.72
N GLY A 70 -3.18 1.49 -9.85
CA GLY A 70 -3.86 1.71 -11.13
C GLY A 70 -4.50 0.45 -11.71
N ALA A 71 -4.89 0.51 -12.99
CA ALA A 71 -5.43 -0.65 -13.69
C ALA A 71 -4.33 -1.69 -13.98
N PRO A 72 -4.66 -3.00 -14.08
CA PRO A 72 -3.73 -4.09 -14.44
C PRO A 72 -3.40 -4.05 -15.95
N CYS A 73 -2.91 -2.91 -16.40
CA CYS A 73 -2.58 -2.63 -17.78
C CYS A 73 -1.35 -1.71 -17.75
N ARG A 74 -0.41 -1.96 -18.67
CA ARG A 74 0.92 -1.34 -18.77
C ARG A 74 1.93 -1.85 -17.73
N SER A 75 3.17 -2.04 -18.18
CA SER A 75 4.23 -2.74 -17.46
C SER A 75 4.61 -2.07 -16.14
N GLU A 76 4.58 -0.74 -16.07
CA GLU A 76 4.92 0.04 -14.87
C GLU A 76 3.98 -0.22 -13.67
N ARG A 77 2.74 -0.64 -13.97
CA ARG A 77 1.73 -1.03 -12.97
C ARG A 77 1.81 -2.51 -12.66
N LEU A 78 1.97 -3.33 -13.70
CA LEU A 78 2.12 -4.79 -13.56
C LEU A 78 3.35 -5.15 -12.73
N ALA A 79 4.46 -4.40 -12.84
CA ALA A 79 5.66 -4.62 -12.05
C ALA A 79 5.36 -4.67 -10.54
N LYS A 80 4.51 -3.76 -10.05
CA LYS A 80 4.13 -3.66 -8.63
C LYS A 80 3.19 -4.79 -8.21
N TYR A 81 2.24 -5.17 -9.07
CA TYR A 81 1.40 -6.34 -8.85
C TYR A 81 2.21 -7.64 -8.80
N ASN A 82 3.15 -7.81 -9.73
CA ASN A 82 4.02 -8.97 -9.78
C ASN A 82 4.93 -9.02 -8.55
N GLN A 83 5.40 -7.87 -8.06
CA GLN A 83 6.17 -7.82 -6.83
C GLN A 83 5.34 -8.26 -5.61
N LEU A 84 4.08 -7.85 -5.51
CA LEU A 84 3.19 -8.33 -4.43
C LEU A 84 3.01 -9.85 -4.48
N LEU A 85 2.87 -10.44 -5.67
CA LEU A 85 2.79 -11.89 -5.83
C LEU A 85 4.09 -12.59 -5.39
N ARG A 86 5.25 -12.02 -5.71
CA ARG A 86 6.55 -12.54 -5.26
C ARG A 86 6.69 -12.48 -3.74
N ILE A 87 6.28 -11.37 -3.12
CA ILE A 87 6.32 -11.21 -1.67
C ILE A 87 5.35 -12.19 -0.99
N GLU A 88 4.16 -12.40 -1.55
CA GLU A 88 3.20 -13.40 -1.08
C GLU A 88 3.78 -14.82 -1.18
N GLU A 89 4.47 -15.14 -2.28
CA GLU A 89 5.16 -16.42 -2.45
C GLU A 89 6.32 -16.60 -1.46
N GLU A 90 7.11 -15.54 -1.20
CA GLU A 90 8.24 -15.55 -0.27
C GLU A 90 7.79 -15.74 1.19
N LEU A 91 6.72 -15.06 1.60
CA LEU A 91 6.15 -15.17 2.94
C LEU A 91 5.33 -16.46 3.13
N GLY A 92 4.81 -17.04 2.04
CA GLY A 92 4.07 -18.31 2.05
C GLY A 92 2.93 -18.32 3.09
N ALA A 93 3.06 -19.19 4.10
CA ALA A 93 2.04 -19.36 5.13
C ALA A 93 1.95 -18.19 6.13
N GLU A 94 2.96 -17.31 6.18
CA GLU A 94 2.97 -16.13 7.05
C GLU A 94 2.21 -14.94 6.44
N ALA A 95 1.97 -14.95 5.13
CA ALA A 95 1.23 -13.92 4.44
C ALA A 95 -0.27 -13.99 4.80
N VAL A 96 -0.81 -12.89 5.32
CA VAL A 96 -2.24 -12.75 5.58
C VAL A 96 -2.85 -11.72 4.63
N TYR A 97 -3.81 -12.17 3.84
CA TYR A 97 -4.57 -11.28 2.98
C TYR A 97 -5.62 -10.49 3.76
N ALA A 98 -5.56 -9.15 3.66
CA ALA A 98 -6.39 -8.25 4.46
C ALA A 98 -7.92 -8.35 4.20
N GLY A 99 -8.34 -8.79 3.01
CA GLY A 99 -9.75 -9.07 2.68
C GLY A 99 -10.72 -7.94 2.99
N ALA A 100 -11.87 -8.26 3.60
CA ALA A 100 -12.87 -7.28 4.01
C ALA A 100 -12.40 -6.34 5.13
N SER A 101 -11.31 -6.72 5.83
CA SER A 101 -10.70 -5.94 6.91
C SER A 101 -9.63 -4.96 6.41
N PHE A 102 -9.53 -4.72 5.10
CA PHE A 102 -8.54 -3.85 4.47
C PHE A 102 -8.41 -2.45 5.10
N ARG A 103 -9.48 -1.93 5.73
CA ARG A 103 -9.48 -0.62 6.41
C ARG A 103 -8.93 -0.64 7.84
N LYS A 104 -8.90 -1.81 8.49
CA LYS A 104 -8.48 -1.92 9.87
C LYS A 104 -6.96 -2.10 9.94
N PRO A 105 -6.25 -1.32 10.77
CA PRO A 105 -4.86 -1.60 11.06
C PRO A 105 -4.71 -3.02 11.63
N VAL A 106 -3.75 -3.79 11.12
CA VAL A 106 -3.39 -5.10 11.69
C VAL A 106 -2.52 -4.86 12.92
N GLU A 107 -3.02 -5.12 14.13
CA GLU A 107 -2.20 -5.13 15.36
C GLU A 107 -1.05 -6.15 15.25
N PRO A 108 0.12 -5.96 15.89
CA PRO A 108 0.47 -4.93 16.87
C PRO A 108 1.37 -3.82 16.26
N TYR A 109 1.23 -2.59 16.76
CA TYR A 109 2.21 -1.50 16.55
C TYR A 109 2.67 -0.91 17.87
#